data_AF-A0A261F1W0-F1
#
_entry.id   AF-A0A261F1W0-F1
#
_cell.length_a   1.000
_cell.length_b   1.000
_cell.length_c   1.000
_cell.angle_alpha   90.00
_cell.angle_beta   90.00
_cell.angle_gamma   90.00
#
_symmetry.space_group_name_H-M   'P 1'
#
loop_
_entity.id
_entity.type
_entity.pdbx_description
1 polymer ?
#
loop_
_entity_poly.entity_id
_entity_poly.type
_entity_poly.pdbx_seq_one_letter_code
_entity_poly.pdbx_strand_id
1 'polypeptide(L)'
;MLPALTPAQRHDYLQLLHQLPTTLYALKQIAEKKASPVTPTAPHAHTAPSTAPTPINMSALTAYENLATLTRDIAQHYEYQRIHVQDEARAIAQHATSLTTQDDAILYYTSLSESMKHAHAITEPSEAEYIGTCPECTHTCFIHEGETTHTCSHCHNALDIDTMRSQLARERATLLNTHTITGKPTQIARAINTLAGTKLKANTLRQWIKRGTIHYTQEGKNTYTINAHDILNKTNPPA
;
A
#
# COMPACT_ATOMS: atom_id res chain seq x y z
N MET A 1 -27.62 23.39 11.57
CA MET A 1 -27.75 22.45 10.45
C MET A 1 -26.38 21.85 10.19
N LEU A 2 -26.22 20.55 10.40
CA LEU A 2 -25.01 19.86 9.97
C LEU A 2 -24.99 19.83 8.43
N PRO A 3 -23.81 19.97 7.80
CA PRO A 3 -23.71 19.83 6.35
C PRO A 3 -24.09 18.41 5.94
N ALA A 4 -24.88 18.26 4.87
CA ALA A 4 -25.19 16.95 4.32
C ALA A 4 -23.95 16.36 3.63
N LEU A 5 -23.80 15.03 3.66
CA LEU A 5 -22.77 14.33 2.90
C LEU A 5 -22.99 14.54 1.39
N THR A 6 -21.92 14.94 0.69
CA THR A 6 -21.88 14.97 -0.78
C THR A 6 -21.97 13.55 -1.37
N PRO A 7 -22.37 13.38 -2.64
CA PRO A 7 -22.45 12.05 -3.26
C PRO A 7 -21.14 11.25 -3.20
N ALA A 8 -20.00 11.92 -3.37
CA ALA A 8 -18.68 11.29 -3.25
C ALA A 8 -18.41 10.81 -1.82
N GLN A 9 -18.74 11.62 -0.81
CA GLN A 9 -18.57 11.25 0.60
C GLN A 9 -19.52 10.13 1.02
N ARG A 10 -20.73 10.06 0.45
CA ARG A 10 -21.64 8.93 0.69
C ARG A 10 -21.07 7.62 0.15
N HIS A 11 -20.49 7.67 -1.05
CA HIS A 11 -19.84 6.50 -1.65
C HIS A 11 -18.62 6.05 -0.83
N ASP A 12 -17.76 6.99 -0.43
CA ASP A 12 -16.61 6.70 0.44
C ASP A 12 -17.06 6.15 1.79
N TYR A 13 -18.06 6.76 2.42
CA TYR A 13 -18.59 6.29 3.71
C TYR A 13 -19.15 4.87 3.62
N LEU A 14 -19.87 4.55 2.54
CA LEU A 14 -20.38 3.20 2.29
C LEU A 14 -19.24 2.18 2.22
N GLN A 15 -18.15 2.51 1.53
CA GLN A 15 -16.96 1.65 1.46
C GLN A 15 -16.32 1.45 2.83
N LEU A 16 -16.14 2.53 3.60
CA LEU A 16 -15.57 2.47 4.95
C LEU A 16 -16.38 1.57 5.88
N LEU A 17 -17.72 1.68 5.85
CA LEU A 17 -18.61 0.86 6.67
C LEU A 17 -18.54 -0.63 6.29
N HIS A 18 -18.37 -0.96 5.01
CA HIS A 18 -18.19 -2.34 4.57
C HIS A 18 -16.82 -2.93 4.95
N GLN A 19 -15.76 -2.10 4.96
CA GLN A 19 -14.41 -2.51 5.33
C GLN A 19 -14.19 -2.60 6.85
N LEU A 20 -15.04 -1.93 7.64
CA LEU A 20 -14.93 -1.85 9.09
C LEU A 20 -14.75 -3.21 9.80
N PRO A 21 -15.52 -4.27 9.49
CA PRO A 21 -15.35 -5.56 10.17
C PRO A 21 -13.99 -6.20 9.88
N THR A 22 -13.53 -6.16 8.62
CA THR A 22 -12.25 -6.74 8.22
C THR A 22 -11.07 -5.99 8.83
N THR A 23 -11.15 -4.66 8.89
CA THR A 23 -10.10 -3.81 9.47
C THR A 23 -9.98 -4.01 10.98
N LEU A 24 -11.10 -4.07 11.71
CA LEU A 24 -11.11 -4.37 13.15
C LEU A 24 -10.50 -5.74 13.46
N TYR A 25 -10.83 -6.75 12.65
CA TYR A 25 -10.25 -8.08 12.81
C TYR A 25 -8.74 -8.07 12.56
N ALA A 26 -8.28 -7.42 11.48
CA ALA A 26 -6.86 -7.32 11.14
C ALA A 26 -6.06 -6.61 12.25
N LEU A 27 -6.52 -5.46 12.74
CA LEU A 27 -5.89 -4.74 13.84
C LEU A 27 -5.78 -5.59 15.11
N LYS A 28 -6.84 -6.33 15.46
CA LYS A 28 -6.82 -7.24 16.61
C LYS A 28 -5.76 -8.34 16.45
N GLN A 29 -5.65 -8.96 15.27
CA GLN A 29 -4.64 -9.99 15.00
C GLN A 29 -3.21 -9.44 15.08
N ILE A 30 -2.99 -8.21 14.61
CA ILE A 30 -1.68 -7.54 14.67
C ILE A 30 -1.33 -7.14 16.10
N ALA A 31 -2.30 -6.60 16.86
CA ALA A 31 -2.15 -6.27 18.28
C ALA A 31 -1.81 -7.50 19.11
N GLU A 32 -2.51 -8.61 18.89
CA GLU A 32 -2.32 -9.91 19.56
C GLU A 32 -1.14 -10.73 19.00
N LYS A 33 -0.41 -10.23 18.00
CA LYS A 33 0.76 -10.88 17.36
C LYS A 33 0.50 -12.29 16.81
N LYS A 34 -0.71 -12.57 16.32
CA LYS A 34 -1.01 -13.80 15.56
C LYS A 34 -0.61 -13.73 14.09
N ALA A 35 -0.14 -12.57 13.61
CA ALA A 35 0.43 -12.41 12.28
C ALA A 35 1.96 -12.43 12.33
N SER A 36 2.55 -13.62 12.37
CA SER A 36 3.85 -13.86 11.74
C SER A 36 3.86 -15.29 11.21
N PRO A 37 3.85 -15.51 9.89
CA PRO A 37 4.42 -16.72 9.33
C PRO A 37 5.93 -16.59 9.48
N VAL A 38 6.47 -16.99 10.64
CA VAL A 38 7.90 -17.30 10.73
C VAL A 38 8.10 -18.57 9.93
N THR A 39 8.70 -18.44 8.75
CA THR A 39 9.18 -19.54 7.91
C THR A 39 10.10 -20.42 8.77
N PRO A 40 9.84 -21.73 8.92
CA PRO A 40 10.74 -22.60 9.66
C PRO A 40 11.90 -22.99 8.73
N THR A 41 12.93 -22.15 8.67
CA THR A 41 14.24 -22.57 8.14
C THR A 41 15.15 -23.01 9.28
N ALA A 42 15.36 -24.33 9.30
CA ALA A 42 16.54 -25.08 9.72
C ALA A 42 16.35 -26.05 10.92
N PRO A 43 16.76 -27.32 10.77
CA PRO A 43 16.56 -28.37 11.76
C PRO A 43 17.81 -28.56 12.62
N HIS A 44 17.95 -27.87 13.75
CA HIS A 44 18.83 -28.33 14.83
C HIS A 44 18.30 -27.85 16.19
N ALA A 45 17.68 -28.79 16.90
CA ALA A 45 17.24 -28.61 18.27
C ALA A 45 18.43 -28.61 19.22
N HIS A 46 18.55 -27.61 20.09
CA HIS A 46 19.03 -27.74 21.47
C HIS A 46 18.55 -26.54 22.31
N THR A 47 17.89 -26.84 23.44
CA THR A 47 17.51 -25.92 24.53
C THR A 47 16.33 -24.98 24.22
N ALA A 48 15.17 -25.24 24.84
CA ALA A 48 14.04 -24.32 24.82
C ALA A 48 14.40 -23.07 25.65
N PRO A 49 14.47 -21.86 25.05
CA PRO A 49 14.58 -20.64 25.82
C PRO A 49 13.19 -20.29 26.39
N SER A 50 13.17 -19.82 27.63
CA SER A 50 12.03 -19.10 28.19
C SER A 50 11.58 -18.04 27.20
N THR A 51 10.40 -18.22 26.61
CA THR A 51 9.86 -17.29 25.61
C THR A 51 9.33 -16.10 26.39
N ALA A 52 10.10 -15.01 26.42
CA ALA A 52 9.60 -13.74 26.93
C ALA A 52 8.28 -13.40 26.22
N PRO A 53 7.26 -12.90 26.93
CA PRO A 53 6.00 -12.51 26.30
C PRO A 53 6.31 -11.54 25.17
N THR A 54 5.87 -11.88 23.97
CA THR A 54 6.12 -11.07 22.79
C THR A 54 5.55 -9.67 23.01
N PRO A 55 6.29 -8.59 22.72
CA PRO A 55 5.78 -7.25 22.94
C PRO A 55 4.54 -7.02 22.07
N ILE A 56 3.45 -6.63 22.73
CA ILE A 56 2.18 -6.24 22.11
C ILE A 56 2.46 -5.08 21.15
N ASN A 57 1.84 -5.11 19.97
CA ASN A 57 1.90 -3.98 19.05
C ASN A 57 0.97 -2.87 19.56
N MET A 58 1.53 -1.94 20.35
CA MET A 58 0.77 -0.86 20.98
C MET A 58 0.06 0.06 19.98
N SER A 59 0.64 0.31 18.80
CA SER A 59 -0.03 1.15 17.80
C SER A 59 -1.24 0.44 17.20
N ALA A 60 -1.14 -0.85 16.91
CA ALA A 60 -2.27 -1.65 16.44
C ALA A 60 -3.36 -1.80 17.51
N LEU A 61 -2.97 -1.93 18.78
CA LEU A 61 -3.91 -1.98 19.90
C LEU A 61 -4.68 -0.67 20.05
N THR A 62 -3.99 0.47 20.06
CA THR A 62 -4.63 1.79 20.15
C THR A 62 -5.55 2.06 18.95
N ALA A 63 -5.11 1.71 17.73
CA ALA A 63 -5.97 1.82 16.54
C ALA A 63 -7.21 0.91 16.64
N TYR A 64 -7.07 -0.31 17.17
CA TYR A 64 -8.18 -1.21 17.41
C TYR A 64 -9.18 -0.61 18.42
N GLU A 65 -8.70 -0.13 19.57
CA GLU A 65 -9.53 0.46 20.62
C GLU A 65 -10.29 1.69 20.15
N ASN A 66 -9.64 2.58 19.40
CA ASN A 66 -10.25 3.77 18.82
C ASN A 66 -11.36 3.40 17.83
N LEU A 67 -11.07 2.49 16.89
CA LEU A 67 -12.03 2.06 15.90
C LEU A 67 -13.18 1.27 16.52
N ALA A 68 -12.91 0.48 17.56
CA ALA A 68 -13.91 -0.26 18.32
C ALA A 68 -14.85 0.67 19.11
N THR A 69 -14.31 1.74 19.69
CA THR A 69 -15.10 2.77 20.40
C THR A 69 -16.03 3.46 19.42
N LEU A 70 -15.50 3.92 18.28
CA LEU A 70 -16.32 4.56 17.25
C LEU A 70 -17.40 3.62 16.69
N THR A 71 -17.07 2.34 16.51
CA THR A 71 -18.04 1.31 16.09
C THR A 71 -19.17 1.18 17.11
N ARG A 72 -18.85 1.18 18.40
CA ARG A 72 -19.85 1.09 19.48
C ARG A 72 -20.73 2.33 19.54
N ASP A 73 -20.15 3.51 19.35
CA ASP A 73 -20.92 4.76 19.33
C ASP A 73 -21.92 4.78 18.17
N ILE A 74 -21.49 4.36 16.97
CA ILE A 74 -22.38 4.21 15.80
C ILE A 74 -23.45 3.16 16.10
N ALA A 75 -23.07 1.99 16.64
CA ALA A 75 -24.00 0.92 16.94
C ALA A 75 -25.03 1.34 18.01
N GLN A 76 -24.62 2.13 19.00
CA GLN A 76 -25.53 2.67 20.01
C GLN A 76 -26.49 3.69 19.41
N HIS A 77 -25.99 4.60 18.57
CA HIS A 77 -26.80 5.66 17.98
C HIS A 77 -27.87 5.13 17.02
N TYR A 78 -27.57 4.08 16.27
CA TYR A 78 -28.49 3.46 15.31
C TYR A 78 -29.08 2.12 15.79
N GLU A 79 -28.98 1.81 17.08
CA GLU A 79 -29.58 0.63 17.73
C GLU A 79 -29.10 -0.74 17.18
N TYR A 80 -27.86 -0.81 16.70
CA TYR A 80 -27.18 -2.02 16.20
C TYR A 80 -26.28 -2.71 17.24
N GLN A 81 -26.48 -2.42 18.52
CA GLN A 81 -25.67 -2.95 19.62
C GLN A 81 -25.63 -4.48 19.65
N ARG A 82 -24.46 -5.03 19.96
CA ARG A 82 -24.20 -6.47 20.12
C ARG A 82 -23.21 -6.68 21.25
N ILE A 83 -23.05 -7.93 21.68
CA ILE A 83 -22.10 -8.29 22.74
C ILE A 83 -20.65 -8.07 22.29
N HIS A 84 -20.33 -8.41 21.05
CA HIS A 84 -18.99 -8.26 20.49
C HIS A 84 -18.94 -7.16 19.45
N VAL A 85 -17.90 -6.31 19.52
CA VAL A 85 -17.69 -5.22 18.54
C VAL A 85 -17.59 -5.71 17.10
N GLN A 86 -17.13 -6.94 16.90
CA GLN A 86 -17.08 -7.56 15.57
C GLN A 86 -18.48 -7.79 14.99
N ASP A 87 -19.45 -8.12 15.85
CA ASP A 87 -20.84 -8.32 15.45
C ASP A 87 -21.54 -6.97 15.26
N GLU A 88 -21.19 -5.95 16.07
CA GLU A 88 -21.63 -4.56 15.88
C GLU A 88 -21.18 -4.04 14.50
N ALA A 89 -19.90 -4.20 14.17
CA ALA A 89 -19.35 -3.80 12.87
C ALA A 89 -20.05 -4.52 11.70
N ARG A 90 -20.34 -5.82 11.85
CA ARG A 90 -21.07 -6.58 10.82
C ARG A 90 -22.50 -6.09 10.64
N ALA A 91 -23.21 -5.80 11.74
CA ALA A 91 -24.55 -5.23 11.69
C ALA A 91 -24.55 -3.84 11.01
N ILE A 92 -23.59 -2.99 11.37
CA ILE A 92 -23.37 -1.69 10.71
C ILE A 92 -23.14 -1.87 9.20
N ALA A 93 -22.26 -2.79 8.80
CA ALA A 93 -21.98 -3.07 7.39
C ALA A 93 -23.21 -3.57 6.62
N GLN A 94 -24.08 -4.37 7.26
CA GLN A 94 -25.34 -4.84 6.67
C GLN A 94 -26.35 -3.70 6.42
N HIS A 95 -26.29 -2.64 7.23
CA HIS A 95 -27.17 -1.48 7.13
C HIS A 95 -26.49 -0.24 6.53
N ALA A 96 -25.30 -0.40 5.94
CA ALA A 96 -24.45 0.70 5.49
C ALA A 96 -25.16 1.67 4.52
N THR A 97 -25.95 1.14 3.57
CA THR A 97 -26.73 1.96 2.63
C THR A 97 -27.71 2.89 3.36
N SER A 98 -28.43 2.38 4.36
CA SER A 98 -29.38 3.17 5.15
C SER A 98 -28.67 4.22 6.02
N LEU A 99 -27.52 3.87 6.58
CA LEU A 99 -26.69 4.75 7.40
C LEU A 99 -26.16 5.95 6.59
N THR A 100 -25.67 5.71 5.38
CA THR A 100 -25.14 6.78 4.51
C THR A 100 -26.20 7.79 4.04
N THR A 101 -27.48 7.45 4.20
CA THR A 101 -28.60 8.34 3.84
C THR A 101 -29.12 9.19 4.99
N GLN A 102 -28.70 8.93 6.24
CA GLN A 102 -29.15 9.69 7.41
C GLN A 102 -28.57 11.11 7.42
N ASP A 103 -29.32 12.06 7.98
CA ASP A 103 -28.92 13.47 8.04
C ASP A 103 -27.72 13.72 8.98
N ASP A 104 -27.53 12.84 9.96
CA ASP A 104 -26.46 12.88 10.96
C ASP A 104 -25.23 12.05 10.57
N ALA A 105 -25.26 11.36 9.42
CA ALA A 105 -24.19 10.49 8.94
C ALA A 105 -22.81 11.18 8.87
N ILE A 106 -22.80 12.50 8.67
CA ILE A 106 -21.56 13.28 8.60
C ILE A 106 -20.79 13.32 9.93
N LEU A 107 -21.49 13.17 11.07
CA LEU A 107 -20.89 13.15 12.40
C LEU A 107 -19.89 12.01 12.53
N TYR A 108 -20.26 10.83 12.03
CA TYR A 108 -19.44 9.63 12.12
C TYR A 108 -18.49 9.48 10.93
N TYR A 109 -18.87 9.95 9.74
CA TYR A 109 -18.05 9.85 8.54
C TYR A 109 -16.63 10.40 8.73
N THR A 110 -16.50 11.62 9.28
CA THR A 110 -15.19 12.28 9.41
C THR A 110 -14.25 11.49 10.33
N SER A 111 -14.74 11.12 11.51
CA SER A 111 -13.98 10.34 12.49
C SER A 111 -13.69 8.92 12.00
N LEU A 112 -14.61 8.31 11.27
CA LEU A 112 -14.42 6.98 10.70
C LEU A 112 -13.38 7.02 9.57
N SER A 113 -13.45 8.00 8.67
CA SER A 113 -12.48 8.18 7.59
C SER A 113 -11.06 8.36 8.13
N GLU A 114 -10.87 9.19 9.16
CA GLU A 114 -9.57 9.38 9.79
C GLU A 114 -9.06 8.12 10.50
N SER A 115 -9.93 7.48 11.30
CA SER A 115 -9.58 6.25 12.03
C SER A 115 -9.27 5.10 11.09
N MET A 116 -10.01 4.97 9.99
CA MET A 116 -9.77 3.96 8.96
C MET A 116 -8.47 4.23 8.21
N LYS A 117 -8.14 5.48 7.86
CA LYS A 117 -6.83 5.80 7.26
C LYS A 117 -5.67 5.39 8.16
N HIS A 118 -5.77 5.68 9.46
CA HIS A 118 -4.76 5.27 10.42
C HIS A 118 -4.69 3.74 10.56
N ALA A 119 -5.85 3.07 10.59
CA ALA A 119 -5.94 1.63 10.64
C ALA A 119 -5.30 0.97 9.40
N HIS A 120 -5.62 1.45 8.19
CA HIS A 120 -5.05 0.97 6.93
C HIS A 120 -3.52 1.10 6.92
N ALA A 121 -2.97 2.21 7.39
CA ALA A 121 -1.52 2.38 7.51
C ALA A 121 -0.83 1.37 8.44
N ILE A 122 -1.57 0.72 9.33
CA ILE A 122 -1.08 -0.31 10.26
C ILE A 122 -1.39 -1.73 9.74
N THR A 123 -2.57 -1.94 9.19
CA THR A 123 -3.05 -3.26 8.72
C THR A 123 -2.52 -3.64 7.36
N GLU A 124 -2.18 -2.66 6.52
CA GLU A 124 -1.46 -2.87 5.27
C GLU A 124 0.03 -2.80 5.60
N PRO A 125 0.74 -3.94 5.68
CA PRO A 125 2.18 -3.90 5.88
C PRO A 125 2.81 -3.19 4.69
N SER A 126 3.95 -2.53 4.91
CA SER A 126 4.76 -1.86 3.90
C SER A 126 5.36 -2.80 2.82
N GLU A 127 4.77 -3.97 2.61
CA GLU A 127 5.16 -5.04 1.67
C GLU A 127 4.10 -5.25 0.57
N ALA A 128 3.09 -4.37 0.47
CA ALA A 128 2.20 -4.38 -0.67
C ALA A 128 2.95 -3.89 -1.92
N GLU A 129 3.21 -4.79 -2.87
CA GLU A 129 3.86 -4.45 -4.13
C GLU A 129 2.87 -3.70 -5.01
N TYR A 130 3.24 -2.48 -5.40
CA TYR A 130 2.49 -1.74 -6.41
C TYR A 130 2.62 -2.41 -7.79
N ILE A 131 1.50 -2.82 -8.38
CA ILE A 131 1.45 -3.54 -9.66
C ILE A 131 0.88 -2.73 -10.83
N GLY A 132 0.48 -1.49 -10.60
CA GLY A 132 -0.07 -0.62 -11.65
C GLY A 132 -1.48 -0.13 -11.31
N THR A 133 -2.14 0.46 -12.30
CA THR A 133 -3.54 0.87 -12.20
C THR A 133 -4.43 -0.11 -12.98
N CYS A 134 -5.62 -0.38 -12.44
CA CYS A 134 -6.60 -1.21 -13.11
C CYS A 134 -6.93 -0.64 -14.51
N PRO A 135 -6.87 -1.45 -15.58
CA PRO A 135 -7.14 -0.96 -16.93
C PRO A 135 -8.59 -0.49 -17.13
N GLU A 136 -9.53 -1.02 -16.35
CA GLU A 136 -10.96 -0.70 -16.49
C GLU A 136 -11.38 0.56 -15.72
N CYS A 137 -10.85 0.76 -14.52
CA CYS A 137 -11.29 1.85 -13.63
C CYS A 137 -10.17 2.78 -13.17
N THR A 138 -8.94 2.57 -13.65
CA THR A 138 -7.74 3.35 -13.30
C THR A 138 -7.37 3.36 -11.81
N HIS A 139 -8.03 2.55 -10.98
CA HIS A 139 -7.73 2.45 -9.57
C HIS A 139 -6.36 1.81 -9.32
N THR A 140 -5.59 2.38 -8.41
CA THR A 140 -4.27 1.88 -8.03
C THR A 140 -4.38 0.50 -7.39
N CYS A 141 -3.62 -0.48 -7.90
CA CYS A 141 -3.64 -1.85 -7.42
C CYS A 141 -2.33 -2.20 -6.73
N PHE A 142 -2.47 -2.91 -5.60
CA PHE A 142 -1.37 -3.43 -4.80
C PHE A 142 -1.63 -4.90 -4.49
N ILE A 143 -0.56 -5.71 -4.44
CA ILE A 143 -0.65 -7.14 -4.14
C ILE A 143 0.29 -7.51 -3.01
N HIS A 144 0.00 -8.64 -2.37
CA HIS A 144 0.94 -9.28 -1.46
C HIS A 144 1.89 -10.23 -2.20
N GLU A 145 3.08 -10.44 -1.63
CA GLU A 145 4.09 -11.33 -2.20
C GLU A 145 3.55 -12.77 -2.32
N GLY A 146 3.56 -13.32 -3.53
CA GLY A 146 3.09 -14.69 -3.83
C GLY A 146 1.70 -14.80 -4.46
N GLU A 147 0.96 -13.70 -4.64
CA GLU A 147 -0.30 -13.71 -5.40
C GLU A 147 -0.05 -13.85 -6.92
N THR A 148 -0.88 -14.63 -7.59
CA THR A 148 -0.86 -14.81 -9.07
C THR A 148 -2.06 -14.18 -9.78
N THR A 149 -3.17 -13.99 -9.05
CA THR A 149 -4.38 -13.32 -9.54
C THR A 149 -4.85 -12.30 -8.50
N HIS A 150 -5.23 -11.11 -8.94
CA HIS A 150 -5.72 -10.04 -8.07
C HIS A 150 -7.11 -9.59 -8.52
N THR A 151 -7.98 -9.20 -7.60
CA THR A 151 -9.29 -8.63 -7.94
C THR A 151 -9.25 -7.15 -7.59
N CYS A 152 -9.54 -6.29 -8.57
CA CYS A 152 -9.55 -4.85 -8.32
C CYS A 152 -10.56 -4.50 -7.22
N SER A 153 -10.10 -3.86 -6.15
CA SER A 153 -10.93 -3.42 -5.01
C SER A 153 -12.03 -2.44 -5.40
N HIS A 154 -11.89 -1.74 -6.52
CA HIS A 154 -12.86 -0.74 -6.96
C HIS A 154 -13.91 -1.31 -7.93
N CYS A 155 -13.49 -1.96 -9.01
CA CYS A 155 -14.40 -2.43 -10.06
C CYS A 155 -14.63 -3.96 -10.04
N HIS A 156 -14.00 -4.69 -9.12
CA HIS A 156 -14.08 -6.14 -8.98
C HIS A 156 -13.64 -6.93 -10.22
N ASN A 157 -12.98 -6.28 -11.18
CA ASN A 157 -12.43 -6.97 -12.34
C ASN A 157 -11.27 -7.87 -11.91
N ALA A 158 -11.22 -9.07 -12.49
CA ALA A 158 -10.10 -9.98 -12.31
C ALA A 158 -8.89 -9.46 -13.11
N LEU A 159 -7.79 -9.27 -12.40
CA LEU A 159 -6.53 -8.79 -12.94
C LEU A 159 -5.50 -9.90 -12.89
N ASP A 160 -4.89 -10.17 -14.03
CA ASP A 160 -3.71 -11.02 -14.13
C ASP A 160 -2.47 -10.23 -13.71
N ILE A 161 -1.78 -10.71 -12.68
CA ILE A 161 -0.67 -9.97 -12.05
C ILE A 161 0.52 -9.84 -12.99
N ASP A 162 0.82 -10.87 -13.80
CA ASP A 162 1.95 -10.83 -14.74
C ASP A 162 1.69 -9.84 -15.88
N THR A 163 0.46 -9.77 -16.36
CA THR A 163 0.03 -8.78 -17.36
C THR A 163 0.14 -7.35 -16.79
N MET A 164 -0.32 -7.15 -15.55
CA MET A 164 -0.24 -5.86 -14.85
C MET A 164 1.21 -5.42 -14.65
N ARG A 165 2.08 -6.30 -14.14
CA ARG A 165 3.53 -6.03 -13.99
C ARG A 165 4.19 -5.70 -15.32
N SER A 166 3.83 -6.43 -16.39
CA SER A 166 4.36 -6.18 -17.74
C SER A 166 3.93 -4.82 -18.29
N GLN A 167 2.67 -4.41 -18.04
CA GLN A 167 2.18 -3.10 -18.41
C GLN A 167 2.88 -1.98 -17.64
N LEU A 168 2.98 -2.12 -16.31
CA LEU A 168 3.70 -1.16 -15.47
C LEU A 168 5.17 -1.03 -15.88
N ALA A 169 5.82 -2.13 -16.25
CA ALA A 169 7.19 -2.11 -16.78
C ALA A 169 7.30 -1.34 -18.11
N ARG A 170 6.33 -1.49 -19.03
CA ARG A 170 6.27 -0.73 -20.29
C ARG A 170 6.01 0.75 -20.06
N GLU A 171 5.12 1.10 -19.15
CA GLU A 171 4.84 2.49 -18.76
C GLU A 171 6.07 3.14 -18.15
N ARG A 172 6.74 2.46 -17.20
CA ARG A 172 8.01 2.91 -16.62
C ARG A 172 9.09 3.08 -17.68
N ALA A 173 9.24 2.13 -18.60
CA ALA A 173 10.19 2.22 -19.71
C ALA A 173 9.90 3.42 -20.62
N THR A 174 8.62 3.70 -20.89
CA THR A 174 8.21 4.84 -21.70
C THR A 174 8.53 6.17 -21.02
N LEU A 175 8.29 6.28 -19.71
CA LEU A 175 8.66 7.45 -18.91
C LEU A 175 10.18 7.63 -18.81
N LEU A 176 10.94 6.54 -18.75
CA LEU A 176 12.41 6.58 -18.72
C LEU A 176 13.00 6.95 -20.09
N ASN A 177 12.29 6.64 -21.19
CA ASN A 177 12.70 7.06 -22.54
C ASN A 177 12.57 8.57 -22.77
N THR A 178 11.76 9.27 -21.96
CA THR A 178 11.50 10.71 -22.12
C THR A 178 12.19 11.60 -21.09
N HIS A 179 12.72 11.03 -19.99
CA HIS A 179 13.32 11.80 -18.89
C HIS A 179 14.85 11.74 -18.82
N THR A 180 15.47 12.92 -18.71
CA THR A 180 16.87 13.09 -18.31
C THR A 180 16.98 13.14 -16.78
N ILE A 181 18.01 12.50 -16.24
CA ILE A 181 18.29 12.49 -14.79
C ILE A 181 19.56 13.30 -14.55
N THR A 182 19.45 14.31 -13.69
CA THR A 182 20.56 15.17 -13.28
C THR A 182 21.04 14.85 -11.88
N GLY A 183 22.35 14.70 -11.69
CA GLY A 183 22.93 14.56 -10.36
C GLY A 183 24.35 14.01 -10.32
N LYS A 184 24.80 13.66 -9.12
CA LYS A 184 26.05 12.90 -8.95
C LYS A 184 25.86 11.44 -9.39
N PRO A 185 26.92 10.73 -9.82
CA PRO A 185 26.80 9.34 -10.25
C PRO A 185 26.15 8.38 -9.23
N THR A 186 26.25 8.69 -7.92
CA THR A 186 25.56 7.94 -6.86
C THR A 186 24.06 8.19 -6.83
N GLN A 187 23.64 9.43 -7.07
CA GLN A 187 22.23 9.82 -7.12
C GLN A 187 21.56 9.28 -8.38
N ILE A 188 22.23 9.38 -9.52
CA ILE A 188 21.75 8.85 -10.80
C ILE A 188 21.58 7.32 -10.70
N ALA A 189 22.59 6.60 -10.18
CA ALA A 189 22.48 5.15 -10.02
C ALA A 189 21.34 4.74 -9.07
N ARG A 190 21.15 5.48 -7.97
CA ARG A 190 20.03 5.24 -7.04
C ARG A 190 18.69 5.48 -7.71
N ALA A 191 18.53 6.60 -8.40
CA ALA A 191 17.29 6.93 -9.11
C ALA A 191 16.95 5.84 -10.13
N ILE A 192 17.92 5.34 -10.88
CA ILE A 192 17.69 4.30 -11.90
C ILE A 192 17.37 2.95 -11.27
N ASN A 193 18.01 2.58 -10.17
CA ASN A 193 17.68 1.35 -9.44
C ASN A 193 16.25 1.41 -8.87
N THR A 194 15.83 2.56 -8.37
CA THR A 194 14.46 2.77 -7.85
C THR A 194 13.42 2.77 -8.97
N LEU A 195 13.73 3.38 -10.12
CA LEU A 195 12.77 3.51 -11.22
C LEU A 195 12.65 2.25 -12.09
N ALA A 196 13.76 1.53 -12.30
CA ALA A 196 13.83 0.39 -13.20
C ALA A 196 14.06 -0.97 -12.50
N GLY A 197 14.18 -1.00 -11.17
CA GLY A 197 14.44 -2.23 -10.42
C GLY A 197 15.81 -2.86 -10.72
N THR A 198 16.75 -2.10 -11.30
CA THR A 198 18.08 -2.61 -11.69
C THR A 198 19.08 -2.56 -10.53
N LYS A 199 20.23 -3.23 -10.70
CA LYS A 199 21.37 -3.22 -9.75
C LYS A 199 22.57 -2.43 -10.30
N LEU A 200 22.34 -1.20 -10.77
CA LEU A 200 23.40 -0.32 -11.25
C LEU A 200 24.26 0.22 -10.09
N LYS A 201 25.57 0.03 -10.16
CA LYS A 201 26.53 0.62 -9.22
C LYS A 201 27.03 1.97 -9.75
N ALA A 202 27.20 2.95 -8.84
CA ALA A 202 27.75 4.26 -9.19
C ALA A 202 29.14 4.20 -9.86
N ASN A 203 29.94 3.18 -9.52
CA ASN A 203 31.26 2.99 -10.14
C ASN A 203 31.15 2.58 -11.62
N THR A 204 30.16 1.74 -11.95
CA THR A 204 29.85 1.34 -13.33
C THR A 204 29.46 2.56 -14.15
N LEU A 205 28.60 3.43 -13.61
CA LEU A 205 28.22 4.68 -14.26
C LEU A 205 29.43 5.61 -14.48
N ARG A 206 30.32 5.77 -13.49
CA ARG A 206 31.57 6.55 -13.66
C ARG A 206 32.46 5.98 -14.76
N GLN A 207 32.55 4.66 -14.88
CA GLN A 207 33.33 4.03 -15.93
C GLN A 207 32.71 4.27 -17.32
N TRP A 208 31.38 4.26 -17.43
CA TRP A 208 30.70 4.58 -18.69
C TRP A 208 30.88 6.04 -19.13
N ILE A 209 30.79 6.97 -18.18
CA ILE A 209 31.11 8.39 -18.41
C ILE A 209 32.57 8.53 -18.88
N LYS A 210 33.52 7.92 -18.15
CA LYS A 210 34.95 8.00 -18.47
C LYS A 210 35.30 7.38 -19.84
N ARG A 211 34.57 6.33 -20.24
CA ARG A 211 34.76 5.65 -21.53
C ARG A 211 33.98 6.31 -22.68
N GLY A 212 33.17 7.33 -22.40
CA GLY A 212 32.34 8.01 -23.41
C GLY A 212 31.24 7.12 -24.00
N THR A 213 30.79 6.09 -23.28
CA THR A 213 29.83 5.09 -23.82
C THR A 213 28.36 5.46 -23.62
N ILE A 214 28.09 6.57 -22.94
CA ILE A 214 26.76 7.14 -22.70
C ILE A 214 26.81 8.65 -22.94
N HIS A 215 25.75 9.23 -23.47
CA HIS A 215 25.70 10.68 -23.69
C HIS A 215 25.40 11.38 -22.37
N TYR A 216 26.17 12.41 -22.05
CA TYR A 216 25.98 13.20 -20.85
C TYR A 216 26.24 14.69 -21.11
N THR A 217 25.53 15.54 -20.38
CA THR A 217 25.82 16.97 -20.26
C THR A 217 26.39 17.23 -18.88
N GLN A 218 27.55 17.89 -18.78
CA GLN A 218 28.15 18.23 -17.50
C GLN A 218 27.70 19.62 -17.05
N GLU A 219 26.94 19.70 -15.97
CA GLU A 219 26.39 20.95 -15.43
C GLU A 219 27.18 21.49 -14.22
N GLY A 220 28.15 20.73 -13.72
CA GLY A 220 28.99 21.16 -12.60
C GLY A 220 30.09 20.15 -12.23
N LYS A 221 30.73 20.37 -11.07
CA LYS A 221 31.76 19.47 -10.55
C LYS A 221 31.13 18.13 -10.13
N ASN A 222 31.34 17.09 -10.93
CA ASN A 222 30.78 15.75 -10.76
C ASN A 222 29.24 15.67 -10.83
N THR A 223 28.60 16.62 -11.50
CA THR A 223 27.15 16.62 -11.76
C THR A 223 26.93 16.42 -13.25
N TYR A 224 26.13 15.41 -13.59
CA TYR A 224 25.86 15.00 -14.96
C TYR A 224 24.36 14.94 -15.18
N THR A 225 23.91 15.39 -16.34
CA THR A 225 22.56 15.18 -16.87
C THR A 225 22.67 14.10 -17.93
N ILE A 226 22.02 12.95 -17.68
CA ILE A 226 22.13 11.75 -18.53
C ILE A 226 20.72 11.30 -18.89
N ASN A 227 20.50 10.94 -20.15
CA ASN A 227 19.25 10.31 -20.55
C ASN A 227 19.14 8.92 -19.91
N ALA A 228 18.05 8.63 -19.20
CA ALA A 228 17.87 7.36 -18.54
C ALA A 228 17.87 6.17 -19.54
N HIS A 229 17.42 6.38 -20.77
CA HIS A 229 17.45 5.40 -21.87
C HIS A 229 18.87 4.88 -22.18
N ASP A 230 19.87 5.78 -22.24
CA ASP A 230 21.25 5.40 -22.57
C ASP A 230 21.86 4.50 -21.49
N ILE A 231 21.42 4.68 -20.23
CA ILE A 231 21.85 3.86 -19.11
C ILE A 231 21.12 2.51 -19.10
N LEU A 232 19.84 2.48 -19.47
CA LEU A 232 19.03 1.27 -19.49
C LEU A 232 19.44 0.30 -20.61
N ASN A 233 19.72 0.80 -21.81
CA ASN A 233 20.24 -0.02 -22.92
C ASN A 233 21.57 -0.72 -22.60
N LYS A 234 22.36 -0.17 -21.66
CA LYS A 234 23.62 -0.79 -21.20
C LYS A 234 23.43 -1.76 -20.03
N THR A 235 22.32 -1.65 -19.30
CA THR A 235 22.01 -2.54 -18.16
C THR A 235 21.17 -3.74 -18.55
N ASN A 236 20.31 -3.61 -19.58
CA ASN A 236 19.57 -4.69 -20.23
C ASN A 236 19.72 -4.54 -21.75
N PRO A 237 20.75 -5.13 -22.38
CA PRO A 237 20.84 -5.14 -23.84
C PRO A 237 19.64 -5.94 -24.41
N PRO A 238 18.97 -5.47 -25.47
CA PRO A 238 17.98 -6.28 -26.16
C PRO A 238 18.66 -7.55 -26.67
N ALA A 239 18.02 -8.70 -26.42
CA ALA A 239 18.39 -9.98 -27.01
C ALA A 239 18.22 -9.94 -28.54
#